data_AF-A0A4Y2EIP8-F1
#
_entry.id   AF-A0A4Y2EIP8-F1
#
_cell.length_a   1.000
_cell.length_b   1.000
_cell.length_c   1.000
_cell.angle_alpha   90.00
_cell.angle_beta   90.00
_cell.angle_gamma   90.00
#
_symmetry.space_group_name_H-M   'P 1'
#
loop_
_entity.id
_entity.type
_entity.pdbx_description
1 polymer ?
#
loop_
_entity_poly.entity_id
_entity_poly.type
_entity_poly.pdbx_seq_one_letter_code
_entity_poly.pdbx_strand_id
1 'polypeptide(L)'
;MNYQNHATKFCLRRPLKTKRADEVAMELLKVFLDFNAPHIFQSDNSREFIGNVMNELLVMWPDCKIVHGRPRHPQSQGSVERCNQDIANMLRAWMD
;
A
#
# COMPACT_ATOMS: atom_id res chain seq x y z
N MET A 1 4.81 5.39 0.37
CA MET A 1 3.80 4.32 0.37
C MET A 1 3.39 3.98 1.79
N ASN A 2 2.09 3.80 2.03
CA ASN A 2 1.56 3.27 3.29
C ASN A 2 1.01 1.86 3.03
N TYR A 3 1.51 0.88 3.76
CA TYR A 3 0.95 -0.46 3.82
C TYR A 3 0.38 -0.69 5.23
N GLN A 4 -0.87 -1.13 5.33
CA GLN A 4 -1.52 -1.42 6.60
C GLN A 4 -2.03 -2.87 6.62
N ASN A 5 -1.63 -3.64 7.63
CA ASN A 5 -2.30 -4.89 7.93
C ASN A 5 -3.68 -4.58 8.53
N HIS A 6 -4.74 -5.01 7.86
CA HIS A 6 -6.10 -4.65 8.28
C HIS A 6 -6.53 -5.27 9.62
N ALA A 7 -6.01 -6.45 9.96
CA ALA A 7 -6.37 -7.17 11.19
C ALA A 7 -5.68 -6.59 12.42
N THR A 8 -4.38 -6.35 12.34
CA THR A 8 -3.57 -5.86 13.48
C THR A 8 -3.48 -4.34 13.54
N LYS A 9 -3.90 -3.64 12.47
CA LYS A 9 -3.67 -2.21 12.25
C LYS A 9 -2.19 -1.82 12.24
N PHE A 10 -1.29 -2.79 12.15
CA PHE A 10 0.14 -2.52 11.98
C PHE A 10 0.38 -1.81 10.65
N CYS A 11 1.12 -0.70 10.70
CA CYS A 11 1.36 0.16 9.55
C CYS A 11 2.85 0.21 9.25
N LEU A 12 3.18 0.04 7.98
CA LEU A 12 4.53 0.16 7.48
C LEU A 12 4.61 1.28 6.44
N ARG A 13 5.63 2.13 6.59
CA ARG A 13 5.89 3.24 5.68
C ARG A 13 7.16 2.98 4.89
N ARG A 14 7.03 3.00 3.57
CA ARG A 14 8.17 3.03 2.66
C ARG A 14 8.24 4.41 2.02
N PRO A 15 9.32 5.18 2.19
CA PRO A 15 9.50 6.44 1.47
C PRO A 15 9.59 6.13 -0.02
N LEU A 16 8.92 6.94 -0.84
CA LEU A 16 9.00 6.86 -2.28
C LEU A 16 9.58 8.17 -2.80
N LYS A 17 10.52 8.09 -3.74
CA LYS A 17 11.04 9.23 -4.50
C LYS A 17 10.04 9.62 -5.59
N THR A 18 9.37 8.64 -6.20
CA THR A 18 8.36 8.84 -7.23
C THR A 18 7.13 7.96 -6.99
N LYS A 19 5.99 8.32 -7.57
CA LYS A 19 4.77 7.49 -7.55
C LYS A 19 4.71 6.53 -8.75
N ARG A 20 5.85 6.15 -9.33
CA ARG A 20 5.85 5.25 -10.49
C ARG A 20 5.55 3.81 -10.04
N ALA A 21 4.87 3.06 -10.89
CA ALA A 21 4.42 1.70 -10.57
C ALA A 21 5.58 0.74 -10.30
N ASP A 22 6.72 0.91 -10.98
CA ASP A 22 7.95 0.11 -10.79
C ASP A 22 8.53 0.30 -9.38
N GLU A 23 8.63 1.55 -8.92
CA GLU A 23 9.09 1.86 -7.57
C GLU A 23 8.12 1.33 -6.50
N VAL A 24 6.82 1.50 -6.71
CA VAL A 24 5.78 1.00 -5.81
C VAL A 24 5.82 -0.53 -5.70
N ALA A 25 5.92 -1.24 -6.83
CA ALA A 25 6.01 -2.70 -6.84
C ALA A 25 7.29 -3.20 -6.14
N MET A 26 8.43 -2.52 -6.34
CA MET A 26 9.67 -2.85 -5.65
C MET A 26 9.54 -2.68 -4.12
N GLU A 27 8.91 -1.60 -3.66
CA GLU A 27 8.68 -1.42 -2.23
C GLU A 27 7.68 -2.43 -1.66
N LEU A 28 6.64 -2.80 -2.41
CA LEU A 28 5.71 -3.87 -2.01
C LEU A 28 6.38 -5.23 -1.94
N LEU A 29 7.25 -5.57 -2.89
CA LEU A 29 8.03 -6.79 -2.87
C LEU A 29 8.81 -6.92 -1.55
N LYS A 30 9.47 -5.85 -1.10
CA LYS A 30 10.17 -5.83 0.19
C LYS A 30 9.20 -6.10 1.36
N VAL A 31 8.01 -5.51 1.35
CA VAL A 31 6.99 -5.79 2.38
C VAL A 31 6.57 -7.25 2.37
N PHE A 32 6.34 -7.84 1.19
CA PHE A 32 5.95 -9.24 1.07
C PHE A 32 7.08 -10.18 1.52
N LEU A 33 8.34 -9.82 1.33
CA LEU A 33 9.47 -10.59 1.85
C LEU A 33 9.62 -10.49 3.38
N ASP A 34 9.27 -9.34 3.97
CA ASP A 34 9.34 -9.14 5.43
C ASP A 34 8.20 -9.87 6.17
N PHE A 35 6.98 -9.90 5.61
CA PHE A 35 5.77 -10.34 6.33
C PHE A 35 4.95 -11.44 5.63
N ASN A 36 5.46 -11.97 4.51
CA ASN A 36 4.70 -12.71 3.49
C ASN A 36 3.67 -11.84 2.73
N ALA A 37 3.32 -12.29 1.53
CA ALA A 37 2.23 -11.69 0.77
C ALA A 37 0.87 -12.00 1.44
N PRO A 38 -0.06 -11.03 1.47
CA PRO A 38 -1.39 -11.27 2.02
C PRO A 38 -2.23 -12.12 1.05
N HIS A 39 -3.27 -12.79 1.56
CA HIS A 39 -4.28 -13.43 0.70
C HIS A 39 -5.14 -12.42 -0.07
N ILE A 40 -5.38 -11.24 0.52
CA ILE A 40 -6.12 -10.14 -0.10
C ILE A 40 -5.26 -8.90 -0.03
N PHE A 41 -4.89 -8.37 -1.19
CA PHE A 41 -4.18 -7.11 -1.33
C PHE A 41 -5.15 -6.03 -1.81
N GLN A 42 -5.58 -5.15 -0.90
CA GLN A 42 -6.51 -4.08 -1.24
C GLN A 42 -5.78 -2.78 -1.58
N SER A 43 -6.00 -2.24 -2.79
CA SER A 43 -5.44 -0.94 -3.23
C SER A 43 -6.55 -0.01 -3.73
N ASP A 44 -6.24 1.28 -3.95
CA ASP A 44 -7.13 2.14 -4.74
C ASP A 44 -6.94 1.88 -6.25
N ASN A 45 -7.76 2.54 -7.08
CA ASN A 45 -7.63 2.53 -8.54
C ASN A 45 -6.58 3.54 -9.03
N SER A 46 -5.54 3.82 -8.25
CA SER A 46 -4.49 4.74 -8.69
C SER A 46 -3.58 4.04 -9.70
N ARG A 47 -2.93 4.84 -10.58
CA ARG A 47 -2.18 4.30 -11.73
C ARG A 47 -0.99 3.46 -11.30
N GLU A 48 -0.45 3.72 -10.12
CA GLU A 48 0.65 2.98 -9.54
C GLU A 48 0.31 1.53 -9.18
N PHE A 49 -0.96 1.19 -8.94
CA PHE A 49 -1.37 -0.18 -8.57
C PHE A 49 -2.07 -0.98 -9.69
N ILE A 50 -2.22 -0.41 -10.90
CA ILE A 50 -2.91 -1.06 -12.03
C ILE A 50 -1.91 -1.45 -13.15
N GLY A 51 -0.62 -1.14 -13.01
CA GLY A 51 0.39 -1.39 -14.05
C GLY A 51 0.80 -2.86 -14.21
N ASN A 52 1.36 -3.22 -15.37
CA ASN A 52 1.86 -4.57 -15.67
C ASN A 52 2.84 -5.11 -14.62
N VAL A 53 3.69 -4.25 -14.07
CA VAL A 53 4.68 -4.64 -13.05
C VAL A 53 4.02 -5.12 -11.74
N MET A 54 2.81 -4.63 -11.42
CA MET A 54 2.02 -5.14 -10.29
C MET A 54 1.45 -6.52 -10.59
N ASN A 55 1.01 -6.77 -11.82
CA ASN A 55 0.58 -8.10 -12.23
C ASN A 55 1.74 -9.09 -12.14
N GLU A 56 2.93 -8.72 -12.63
CA GLU A 56 4.14 -9.55 -12.52
C GLU A 56 4.48 -9.88 -11.05
N LEU A 57 4.38 -8.88 -10.15
CA LEU A 57 4.55 -9.10 -8.72
C LEU A 57 3.54 -10.13 -8.18
N LEU A 58 2.26 -10.02 -8.55
CA LEU A 58 1.21 -10.92 -8.09
C LEU A 58 1.32 -12.34 -8.69
N VAL A 59 1.92 -12.50 -9.87
CA VAL A 59 2.20 -13.84 -10.43
C VAL A 59 3.15 -14.64 -9.53
N MET A 60 4.09 -13.97 -8.84
CA MET A 60 4.98 -14.64 -7.89
C MET A 60 4.25 -15.14 -6.63
N TRP A 61 3.08 -14.59 -6.31
CA TRP A 61 2.24 -15.00 -5.19
C TRP A 61 0.81 -15.30 -5.66
N PRO A 62 0.56 -16.49 -6.25
CA PRO A 62 -0.73 -16.82 -6.86
C PRO A 62 -1.91 -16.81 -5.87
N ASP A 63 -1.65 -16.99 -4.58
CA ASP A 63 -2.67 -16.92 -3.52
C ASP A 63 -3.03 -15.49 -3.10
N CYS A 64 -2.27 -14.48 -3.56
CA CYS A 64 -2.51 -13.07 -3.29
C CYS A 64 -3.47 -12.48 -4.32
N LYS A 65 -4.70 -12.20 -3.88
CA LYS A 65 -5.74 -11.61 -4.75
C LYS A 65 -5.77 -10.10 -4.57
N ILE A 66 -5.56 -9.37 -5.65
CA ILE A 66 -5.71 -7.92 -5.65
C ILE A 66 -7.19 -7.53 -5.71
N VAL A 67 -7.58 -6.58 -4.85
CA VAL A 67 -8.93 -6.01 -4.82
C VAL A 67 -8.79 -4.49 -4.87
N HIS A 68 -9.30 -3.88 -5.93
CA HIS A 68 -9.31 -2.43 -6.02
C HIS A 68 -10.56 -1.85 -5.36
N GLY A 69 -10.40 -0.72 -4.66
CA GLY A 69 -11.51 0.05 -4.10
C GLY A 69 -12.49 0.49 -5.18
N ARG A 70 -13.77 0.69 -4.82
CA ARG A 70 -14.76 1.18 -5.80
C ARG A 70 -14.46 2.64 -6.18
N PRO A 71 -14.59 3.02 -7.46
CA PRO A 71 -14.51 4.42 -7.86
C PRO A 71 -15.45 5.29 -7.02
N ARG A 72 -14.95 6.42 -6.52
CA ARG A 72 -15.72 7.40 -5.72
C ARG A 72 -16.26 6.89 -4.37
N HIS A 73 -15.70 5.81 -3.81
CA HIS A 73 -16.00 5.34 -2.46
C HIS A 73 -14.75 5.36 -1.54
N PRO A 74 -14.21 6.55 -1.23
CA PRO A 74 -12.99 6.71 -0.43
C PRO A 74 -13.14 6.19 1.01
N GLN A 75 -14.37 6.14 1.53
CA GLN A 75 -14.67 5.60 2.87
C GLN A 75 -14.14 4.18 3.09
N SER A 76 -14.07 3.36 2.03
CA SER A 76 -13.52 1.99 2.10
C SER A 76 -12.02 1.94 2.43
N GLN A 77 -11.33 3.09 2.35
CA GLN A 77 -9.90 3.25 2.64
C GLN A 77 -9.61 4.28 3.73
N GLY A 78 -10.65 4.77 4.42
CA GLY A 78 -10.52 5.81 5.44
C GLY A 78 -9.61 5.44 6.63
N SER A 79 -9.34 4.16 6.87
CA SER A 79 -8.36 3.71 7.88
C SER A 79 -6.92 4.07 7.47
N VAL A 80 -6.58 3.84 6.20
CA VAL A 80 -5.26 4.14 5.63
C VAL A 80 -5.07 5.65 5.51
N GLU A 81 -6.10 6.38 5.08
CA GLU A 81 -6.09 7.84 4.97
C GLU A 81 -5.91 8.53 6.33
N ARG A 82 -6.66 8.12 7.36
CA ARG A 82 -6.47 8.64 8.73
C ARG A 82 -5.06 8.39 9.25
N CYS A 83 -4.55 7.16 9.06
CA CYS A 83 -3.18 6.84 9.44
C CYS A 83 -2.15 7.71 8.72
N ASN A 84 -2.37 8.09 7.46
CA ASN A 84 -1.51 9.04 6.74
C ASN A 84 -1.50 10.41 7.42
N GLN A 85 -2.66 10.91 7.84
CA GLN A 85 -2.77 12.18 8.54
C GLN A 85 -2.04 12.16 9.89
N ASP A 86 -2.23 11.10 10.69
CA ASP A 86 -1.61 10.96 12.01
C ASP A 86 -0.07 10.99 11.90
N ILE A 87 0.49 10.23 10.96
CA ILE A 87 1.94 10.19 10.77
C ILE A 87 2.48 11.52 10.24
N ALA A 88 1.76 12.21 9.36
CA ALA A 88 2.17 13.54 8.90
C ALA A 88 2.25 14.54 10.06
N ASN A 89 1.30 14.47 11.01
CA ASN A 89 1.32 15.30 12.21
C ASN A 89 2.49 14.94 13.14
N MET A 90 2.76 13.65 13.34
CA MET A 90 3.91 13.18 14.14
C MET A 90 5.25 13.64 13.56
N LEU A 91 5.41 13.55 12.23
CA LEU A 91 6.62 14.01 11.55
C LEU A 91 6.82 15.52 11.70
N ARG A 92 5.74 16.32 11.56
CA ARG A 92 5.81 17.77 11.78
C ARG A 92 6.27 18.09 13.20
N ALA A 93 5.62 17.50 14.20
CA ALA A 93 5.96 17.70 15.60
C ALA A 93 7.39 17.22 15.98
N TRP A 94 7.99 16.32 15.19
CA TRP A 94 9.36 15.86 15.39
C TRP A 94 10.40 16.76 14.70
N MET A 95 10.01 17.44 13.63
CA MET A 95 10.88 18.37 12.88
C MET A 95 10.87 19.79 13.46
N ASP A 96 9.84 20.13 14.26
CA ASP A 96 9.75 21.35 15.07
C ASP A 96 10.61 21.25 16.34
#